data_AF-A0A529M5A1-F1
#
_entry.id   AF-A0A529M5A1-F1
#
_cell.length_a   1.000
_cell.length_b   1.000
_cell.length_c   1.000
_cell.angle_alpha   90.00
_cell.angle_beta   90.00
_cell.angle_gamma   90.00
#
_symmetry.space_group_name_H-M   'P 1'
#
loop_
_entity.id
_entity.type
_entity.pdbx_description
1 polymer ?
#
loop_
_entity_poly.entity_id
_entity_poly.type
_entity_poly.pdbx_seq_one_letter_code
_entity_poly.pdbx_strand_id
1 'polypeptide(L)'
;MQTRTAMQDELLGLWSGLKSSVVFVTHDLEEAVALADKVYVLTAGPGTVKSVYRIDLPRPRVMADIRYDPKFIEIAKVIWNDLREEVQLGQSRGLQTGH
;
A
#
# COMPACT_ATOMS: atom_id res chain seq x y z
N MET A 1 20.46 -38.07 -12.22
CA MET A 1 19.50 -36.95 -12.12
C MET A 1 19.47 -36.39 -10.68
N GLN A 2 20.59 -35.88 -10.17
CA GLN A 2 20.66 -35.43 -8.76
C GLN A 2 21.16 -33.98 -8.63
N THR A 3 21.99 -33.52 -9.57
CA THR A 3 22.52 -32.16 -9.64
C THR A 3 21.51 -31.11 -10.12
N ARG A 4 20.55 -31.47 -10.99
CA ARG A 4 19.53 -30.51 -11.47
C ARG A 4 18.57 -30.09 -10.35
N THR A 5 18.10 -31.04 -9.54
CA THR A 5 17.15 -30.77 -8.45
C THR A 5 17.81 -29.96 -7.34
N ALA A 6 19.04 -30.29 -6.96
CA ALA A 6 19.79 -29.52 -5.96
C ALA A 6 20.00 -28.05 -6.37
N MET A 7 20.29 -27.80 -7.65
CA MET A 7 20.45 -26.44 -8.18
C MET A 7 19.13 -25.67 -8.23
N GLN A 8 18.00 -26.36 -8.43
CA GLN A 8 16.66 -25.77 -8.38
C GLN A 8 16.25 -25.43 -6.95
N ASP A 9 16.56 -26.28 -5.98
CA ASP A 9 16.29 -26.04 -4.56
C ASP A 9 17.13 -24.88 -3.99
N GLU A 10 18.38 -24.72 -4.44
CA GLU A 10 19.23 -23.60 -4.04
C GLU A 10 18.72 -22.26 -4.59
N LEU A 11 18.20 -22.25 -5.83
CA LEU A 11 17.57 -21.08 -6.45
C LEU A 11 16.27 -20.70 -5.71
N LEU A 12 15.46 -21.69 -5.34
CA LEU A 12 14.25 -21.48 -4.52
C LEU A 12 14.61 -20.99 -3.11
N GLY A 13 15.71 -21.47 -2.53
CA GLY A 13 16.26 -20.97 -1.27
C GLY A 13 16.64 -19.49 -1.33
N LEU A 14 17.36 -19.07 -2.38
CA LEU A 14 17.73 -17.67 -2.61
C LEU A 14 16.50 -16.76 -2.80
N TRP A 15 15.48 -17.23 -3.52
CA TRP A 15 14.25 -16.47 -3.76
C TRP A 15 13.35 -16.39 -2.53
N SER A 16 13.27 -17.45 -1.70
CA SER A 16 12.59 -17.38 -0.39
C SER A 16 13.33 -16.47 0.60
N GLY A 17 14.63 -16.25 0.38
CA GLY A 17 15.48 -15.32 1.12
C GLY A 17 15.35 -13.86 0.67
N LEU A 18 14.76 -13.59 -0.50
CA LEU A 18 14.47 -12.23 -0.98
C LEU A 18 13.29 -11.67 -0.17
N LYS A 19 13.59 -11.18 1.03
CA LYS A 19 12.80 -10.18 1.78
C LYS A 19 12.77 -8.86 1.01
N SER A 20 12.39 -8.91 -0.26
CA SER A 20 12.37 -7.76 -1.15
C SER A 20 11.27 -6.83 -0.69
N SER A 21 11.64 -5.59 -0.39
CA SER A 21 10.67 -4.54 -0.11
C SER A 21 10.00 -4.16 -1.42
N VAL A 22 8.68 -4.37 -1.51
CA VAL A 22 7.87 -3.97 -2.66
C VAL A 22 7.16 -2.67 -2.32
N VAL A 23 7.27 -1.68 -3.20
CA VAL A 23 6.52 -0.43 -3.11
C VAL A 23 5.47 -0.44 -4.20
N PHE A 24 4.21 -0.21 -3.82
CA PHE A 24 3.09 -0.12 -4.73
C PHE A 24 2.46 1.27 -4.62
N VAL A 25 2.21 1.91 -5.77
CA VAL A 25 1.55 3.21 -5.86
C VAL A 25 0.20 2.99 -6.52
N THR A 26 -0.87 3.28 -5.79
CA THR A 26 -2.26 3.16 -6.27
C THR A 26 -3.05 4.41 -5.90
N HIS A 27 -4.15 4.61 -6.61
CA HIS A 27 -5.16 5.60 -6.30
C HIS A 27 -6.34 5.00 -5.51
N ASP A 28 -6.35 3.68 -5.32
CA ASP A 28 -7.36 2.96 -4.56
C ASP A 28 -6.90 2.75 -3.11
N LEU A 29 -7.68 3.27 -2.17
CA LEU A 29 -7.40 3.16 -0.74
C LEU A 29 -7.54 1.72 -0.23
N GLU A 30 -8.55 0.98 -0.70
CA GLU A 30 -8.80 -0.38 -0.24
C GLU A 30 -7.63 -1.29 -0.63
N GLU A 31 -7.13 -1.15 -1.88
CA GLU A 31 -5.94 -1.86 -2.34
C GLU A 31 -4.71 -1.52 -1.47
N ALA A 32 -4.52 -0.24 -1.15
CA ALA A 32 -3.38 0.20 -0.34
C ALA A 32 -3.40 -0.43 1.07
N VAL A 33 -4.56 -0.44 1.74
CA VAL A 33 -4.70 -1.04 3.08
C VAL A 33 -4.59 -2.57 3.03
N ALA A 34 -5.12 -3.20 1.99
CA ALA A 34 -5.11 -4.65 1.85
C ALA A 34 -3.71 -5.22 1.65
N LEU A 35 -2.95 -4.61 0.75
CA LEU A 35 -1.69 -5.17 0.27
C LEU A 35 -0.50 -4.76 1.15
N ALA A 36 -0.52 -3.53 1.68
CA ALA A 36 0.66 -2.94 2.30
C ALA A 36 0.77 -3.24 3.81
N ASP A 37 2.00 -3.40 4.29
CA ASP A 37 2.30 -3.35 5.72
C ASP A 37 2.41 -1.90 6.24
N LYS A 38 2.70 -0.97 5.32
CA LYS A 38 2.75 0.48 5.57
C LYS A 38 2.15 1.24 4.40
N VAL A 39 1.26 2.18 4.69
CA VAL A 39 0.67 3.10 3.71
C VAL A 39 1.25 4.49 3.93
N TYR A 40 1.74 5.11 2.86
CA TYR A 40 2.25 6.49 2.86
C TYR A 40 1.25 7.37 2.12
N VAL A 41 0.76 8.43 2.77
CA VAL A 41 -0.06 9.45 2.10
C VAL A 41 0.84 10.59 1.67
N LEU A 42 0.68 11.02 0.43
CA LEU A 42 1.45 12.12 -0.16
C LEU A 42 0.61 13.40 -0.20
N THR A 43 1.26 14.54 -0.01
CA THR A 43 0.62 15.86 -0.14
C THR A 43 0.30 16.20 -1.60
N ALA A 44 -0.72 17.02 -1.80
CA ALA A 44 -1.10 17.55 -3.10
C ALA A 44 -0.13 18.65 -3.59
N GLY A 45 1.06 18.22 -4.01
CA GLY A 45 2.05 19.04 -4.71
C GLY A 45 2.74 20.11 -3.85
N PRO A 46 4.07 20.30 -3.99
CA PRO A 46 5.02 19.26 -4.33
C PRO A 46 4.82 18.04 -3.41
N GLY A 47 4.91 16.83 -3.98
CA GLY A 47 4.57 15.57 -3.30
C GLY A 47 5.56 15.23 -2.19
N THR A 48 5.18 15.55 -0.95
CA THR A 48 5.91 15.20 0.26
C THR A 48 5.12 14.17 1.04
N VAL A 49 5.79 13.38 1.89
CA VAL A 49 5.09 12.43 2.77
C VAL A 49 4.33 13.24 3.81
N LYS A 50 2.99 13.19 3.76
CA LYS A 50 2.11 13.79 4.77
C LYS A 50 2.08 12.95 6.03
N SER A 51 1.85 11.66 5.85
CA SER A 51 1.60 10.73 6.94
C SER A 51 1.96 9.30 6.54
N VAL A 52 2.21 8.47 7.56
CA VAL A 52 2.57 7.07 7.40
C VAL A 52 1.75 6.24 8.38
N TYR A 53 1.04 5.24 7.84
CA TYR A 53 0.18 4.35 8.61
C TYR A 53 0.75 2.94 8.58
N ARG A 54 0.89 2.31 9.75
CA ARG A 54 1.22 0.89 9.85
C ARG A 54 -0.07 0.09 9.83
N ILE A 55 -0.16 -0.91 8.95
CA ILE A 55 -1.35 -1.74 8.80
C ILE A 55 -1.17 -3.03 9.59
N ASP A 56 -1.71 -3.05 10.81
CA ASP A 56 -1.65 -4.20 11.71
C ASP A 56 -2.87 -5.13 11.53
N LEU A 57 -3.05 -5.60 10.29
CA LEU A 57 -4.07 -6.59 9.95
C LEU A 57 -3.40 -7.97 9.79
N PRO A 58 -3.96 -9.03 10.39
CA PRO A 58 -3.41 -10.37 10.28
C PRO A 58 -3.41 -10.86 8.83
N ARG A 59 -2.38 -11.62 8.43
CA ARG A 59 -2.32 -12.30 7.13
C ARG A 59 -2.87 -13.73 7.30
N PRO A 60 -3.53 -14.32 6.27
CA PRO A 60 -3.70 -13.81 4.91
C PRO A 60 -4.82 -12.78 4.77
N ARG A 61 -4.57 -11.71 3.99
CA ARG A 61 -5.55 -10.66 3.71
C ARG A 61 -6.20 -10.94 2.35
N VAL A 62 -7.38 -11.54 2.36
CA VAL A 62 -8.17 -11.79 1.15
C VAL A 62 -9.13 -10.63 0.94
N MET A 63 -9.02 -9.91 -0.18
CA MET A 63 -9.78 -8.68 -0.41
C MET A 63 -11.30 -8.85 -0.29
N ALA A 64 -11.82 -9.98 -0.76
CA ALA A 64 -13.25 -10.30 -0.69
C ALA A 64 -13.79 -10.32 0.75
N ASP A 65 -12.96 -10.68 1.73
CA ASP A 65 -13.38 -10.91 3.11
C ASP A 65 -12.90 -9.78 4.05
N ILE A 66 -11.65 -9.34 3.90
CA ILE A 66 -11.01 -8.41 4.83
C ILE A 66 -11.67 -7.02 4.83
N ARG A 67 -12.33 -6.63 3.73
CA ARG A 67 -13.01 -5.33 3.62
C ARG A 67 -14.15 -5.16 4.64
N TYR A 68 -14.68 -6.27 5.16
CA TYR A 68 -15.73 -6.28 6.17
C TYR A 68 -15.19 -6.35 7.60
N ASP A 69 -13.87 -6.52 7.78
CA ASP A 69 -13.25 -6.52 9.09
C ASP A 69 -13.39 -5.11 9.71
N PRO A 70 -13.92 -4.98 10.94
CA PRO A 70 -14.04 -3.69 11.61
C PRO A 70 -12.73 -2.90 11.69
N LYS A 71 -11.60 -3.59 11.88
CA LYS A 71 -10.26 -2.96 11.91
C LYS A 71 -9.88 -2.42 10.54
N PHE A 72 -10.18 -3.15 9.48
CA PHE A 72 -9.95 -2.68 8.11
C PHE A 72 -10.73 -1.39 7.86
N ILE A 73 -12.02 -1.39 8.20
CA ILE A 73 -12.91 -0.23 8.04
C ILE A 73 -12.40 0.97 8.85
N GLU A 74 -11.95 0.75 10.09
CA GLU A 74 -11.39 1.80 10.94
C GLU A 74 -10.12 2.41 10.33
N ILE A 75 -9.16 1.57 9.91
CA ILE A 75 -7.92 2.01 9.28
C ILE A 75 -8.22 2.77 8.00
N ALA A 76 -9.06 2.22 7.12
CA ALA A 76 -9.45 2.87 5.87
C ALA A 76 -10.11 4.22 6.13
N LYS A 77 -11.02 4.32 7.12
CA LYS A 77 -11.67 5.58 7.47
C LYS A 77 -10.69 6.65 7.92
N VAL A 78 -9.68 6.29 8.72
CA VAL A 78 -8.64 7.23 9.17
C VAL A 78 -7.83 7.74 7.98
N ILE A 79 -7.34 6.83 7.13
CA ILE A 79 -6.51 7.19 5.98
C ILE A 79 -7.33 8.01 4.96
N TRP A 80 -8.60 7.66 4.74
CA TRP A 80 -9.50 8.41 3.87
C TRP A 80 -9.72 9.86 4.34
N ASN A 81 -9.90 10.05 5.65
CA ASN A 81 -10.07 11.39 6.21
C ASN A 81 -8.82 12.25 6.07
N ASP A 82 -7.65 11.64 6.04
CA ASP A 82 -6.39 12.34 5.80
C ASP A 82 -6.19 12.65 4.30
N LEU A 83 -6.50 11.68 3.44
CA LEU A 83 -6.38 11.79 1.99
C LEU A 83 -7.35 12.82 1.40
N ARG A 84 -8.60 12.89 1.89
CA ARG A 84 -9.63 13.81 1.35
C ARG A 84 -9.21 15.28 1.44
N GLU A 85 -8.44 15.66 2.46
CA GLU A 85 -7.93 17.03 2.60
C GLU A 85 -6.96 17.34 1.45
N GLU A 86 -6.08 16.40 1.12
CA GLU A 86 -5.13 16.54 0.01
C GLU A 86 -5.83 16.55 -1.34
N VAL A 87 -6.83 15.69 -1.54
CA VAL A 87 -7.60 15.67 -2.80
C VAL A 87 -8.29 17.01 -3.04
N GLN A 88 -8.86 17.63 -2.00
CA GLN A 88 -9.47 18.96 -2.10
C GLN A 88 -8.45 20.07 -2.39
N LEU A 89 -7.27 20.01 -1.75
CA LEU A 89 -6.16 20.94 -2.01
C LEU A 89 -5.60 20.79 -3.43
N GLY A 90 -5.51 19.57 -3.95
CA GLY A 90 -5.08 19.29 -5.32
C GLY A 90 -6.05 19.84 -6.36
N GLN A 91 -7.36 19.67 -6.14
CA GLN A 91 -8.39 20.20 -7.04
C GLN A 91 -8.41 21.73 -7.07
N SER A 92 -8.32 22.38 -5.90
CA SER A 92 -8.31 23.85 -5.79
C SER A 92 -7.06 24.48 -6.43
N ARG A 93 -5.90 23.84 -6.35
CA ARG A 93 -4.66 24.29 -7.02
C ARG A 93 -4.68 24.06 -8.53
N GLY A 94 -5.22 22.92 -8.99
CA GLY A 94 -5.41 22.66 -10.42
C GLY A 94 -6.25 23.74 -11.11
N LEU A 95 -7.26 24.28 -10.41
CA LEU A 95 -8.07 25.41 -10.87
C LEU A 95 -7.31 26.75 -10.94
N GLN A 96 -6.23 26.93 -10.17
CA GLN A 96 -5.43 28.17 -10.15
C GLN A 96 -4.29 28.19 -11.18
N THR A 97 -3.86 27.03 -11.67
CA THR A 97 -2.69 26.91 -12.56
C THR A 97 -3.05 26.88 -14.05
N GLY A 98 -4.34 26.96 -14.38
CA GLY A 98 -4.84 27.08 -15.75
C GLY A 98 -5.01 28.54 -16.20
N HIS A 99 -3.90 29.27 -16.34
CA HIS A 99 -3.85 30.53 -17.09
C HIS A 99 -2.56 30.63 -17.89
#